data_AF-A0A822EP83-F1
#
_entry.id   AF-A0A822EP83-F1
#
_cell.length_a   1.000
_cell.length_b   1.000
_cell.length_c   1.000
_cell.angle_alpha   90.00
_cell.angle_beta   90.00
_cell.angle_gamma   90.00
#
_symmetry.space_group_name_H-M   'P 1'
#
loop_
_entity.id
_entity.type
_entity.pdbx_description
1 polymer ?
#
loop_
_entity_poly.entity_id
_entity_poly.type
_entity_poly.pdbx_seq_one_letter_code
_entity_poly.pdbx_strand_id
1 'polypeptide(L)' 'QYEWGKGAKKTINAHRYIDLFEEVDVPTMKQLFPDNDYIFENDTSRIHRTSGVTNFVEENIPERINIDDQAAKMDDI' A
#
# COMPACT_ATOMS: atom_id res chain seq x y z
N GLN A 1 0.19 -13.98 24.87
CA GLN A 1 1.05 -12.92 24.31
C GLN A 1 1.68 -13.50 23.05
N TYR A 2 1.41 -12.93 21.88
CA TYR A 2 2.00 -13.40 20.63
C TYR A 2 3.34 -12.67 20.44
N GLU A 3 4.45 -13.43 20.48
CA GLU A 3 5.78 -12.90 20.22
C GLU A 3 5.99 -12.74 18.71
N TRP A 4 5.87 -11.51 18.23
CA TRP A 4 6.36 -11.16 16.89
C TRP A 4 7.87 -11.00 16.94
N GLY A 5 8.60 -12.04 16.54
CA GLY A 5 9.96 -11.87 16.04
C GLY A 5 10.96 -12.93 16.47
N LYS A 6 11.29 -13.82 15.53
CA LYS A 6 12.64 -14.38 15.30
C LYS A 6 12.72 -15.24 14.02
N GLY A 7 11.94 -14.90 12.99
CA GLY A 7 12.26 -15.32 11.62
C GLY A 7 13.24 -14.31 11.03
N ALA A 8 14.25 -14.74 10.27
CA ALA A 8 15.03 -13.82 9.45
C ALA A 8 14.04 -12.96 8.66
N LYS A 9 13.98 -11.66 8.95
CA LYS A 9 13.12 -10.72 8.21
C LYS A 9 13.62 -10.75 6.77
N LYS A 10 12.98 -11.55 5.91
CA LYS A 10 13.25 -11.50 4.47
C LYS A 10 12.91 -10.07 4.06
N THR A 11 13.92 -9.33 3.63
CA THR A 11 13.72 -7.97 3.13
C THR A 11 12.76 -8.03 1.95
N ILE A 12 11.65 -7.32 2.05
CA ILE A 12 10.70 -7.20 0.95
C ILE A 12 11.29 -6.20 -0.04
N ASN A 13 11.37 -6.61 -1.31
CA ASN A 13 11.70 -5.72 -2.42
C ASN A 13 10.42 -5.30 -3.16
N ALA A 14 10.54 -4.38 -4.10
CA ALA A 14 9.39 -3.85 -4.85
C ALA A 14 8.57 -4.94 -5.55
N HIS A 15 9.23 -5.94 -6.17
CA HIS A 15 8.50 -7.04 -6.83
C HIS A 15 7.68 -7.85 -5.83
N ARG A 16 8.28 -8.27 -4.70
CA ARG A 16 7.52 -9.04 -3.70
C ARG A 16 6.40 -8.21 -3.08
N TYR A 17 6.55 -6.88 -3.01
CA TYR A 17 5.48 -5.99 -2.56
C TYR A 17 4.31 -5.97 -3.55
N ILE A 18 4.57 -5.96 -4.86
CA ILE A 18 3.54 -6.10 -5.90
C ILE A 18 2.84 -7.46 -5.81
N ASP A 19 3.60 -8.56 -5.68
CA ASP A 19 3.00 -9.91 -5.56
C ASP A 19 2.00 -9.97 -4.39
N LEU A 20 2.30 -9.31 -3.27
CA LEU A 20 1.40 -9.28 -2.10
C LEU A 20 0.09 -8.54 -2.41
N PHE A 21 0.13 -7.48 -3.22
CA PHE A 21 -1.10 -6.82 -3.64
C PHE A 21 -1.97 -7.73 -4.51
N GLU A 22 -1.35 -8.40 -5.48
CA GLU A 22 -2.06 -9.29 -6.42
C GLU A 22 -2.65 -10.51 -5.71
N GLU A 23 -1.86 -11.15 -4.83
CA GLU A 23 -2.22 -12.39 -4.14
C GLU A 23 -3.26 -12.16 -3.05
N VAL A 24 -3.20 -11.02 -2.35
CA VAL A 24 -3.93 -10.83 -1.08
C VAL A 24 -4.76 -9.56 -1.08
N ASP A 25 -4.12 -8.39 -1.18
CA ASP A 25 -4.80 -7.14 -0.83
C ASP A 25 -5.90 -6.78 -1.82
N VAL A 26 -5.62 -6.79 -3.13
CA VAL A 26 -6.61 -6.42 -4.16
C VAL A 26 -7.83 -7.35 -4.14
N PRO A 27 -7.68 -8.70 -4.09
CA PRO A 27 -8.83 -9.60 -3.91
C PRO A 27 -9.61 -9.31 -2.62
N THR A 28 -8.91 -9.07 -1.51
CA THR A 28 -9.54 -8.81 -0.21
C THR A 28 -10.32 -7.50 -0.22
N MET A 29 -9.75 -6.43 -0.78
CA MET A 29 -10.41 -5.13 -0.91
C MET A 29 -11.66 -5.23 -1.79
N LYS A 30 -11.60 -5.94 -2.93
CA LYS A 30 -12.77 -6.18 -3.78
C LYS A 30 -13.88 -6.97 -3.07
N GLN A 31 -13.50 -7.89 -2.17
CA GLN A 31 -14.47 -8.67 -1.39
C GLN A 31 -15.13 -7.83 -0.28
N LEU A 32 -14.35 -7.01 0.42
CA LEU A 32 -14.82 -6.24 1.58
C LEU A 32 -15.47 -4.91 1.20
N PHE A 33 -14.97 -4.27 0.15
CA PHE A 33 -15.37 -2.94 -0.32
C PHE A 33 -15.72 -3.01 -1.82
N PRO A 34 -16.82 -3.70 -2.19
CA PRO A 34 -17.17 -3.94 -3.60
C PRO A 34 -17.45 -2.66 -4.41
N ASP A 35 -17.84 -1.57 -3.73
CA ASP A 35 -18.07 -0.25 -4.35
C ASP A 35 -16.79 0.60 -4.39
N ASN A 36 -15.64 0.03 -4.02
CA ASN A 36 -14.35 0.71 -3.86
C ASN A 36 -14.36 1.85 -2.83
N ASP A 37 -15.24 1.79 -1.83
CA ASP A 37 -15.31 2.76 -0.73
C ASP A 37 -14.22 2.48 0.32
N TYR A 38 -12.97 2.76 -0.04
CA TYR A 38 -11.82 2.67 0.85
C TYR A 38 -10.71 3.63 0.43
N ILE A 39 -9.86 3.96 1.38
CA ILE A 39 -8.64 4.73 1.15
C ILE A 39 -7.45 3.81 1.30
N PHE A 40 -6.59 3.79 0.28
CA PHE A 40 -5.32 3.08 0.35
C PHE A 40 -4.22 3.95 0.99
N GLU A 41 -3.63 3.45 2.07
CA GLU A 41 -2.54 4.09 2.83
C GLU A 41 -1.31 3.18 2.88
N ASN A 42 -0.12 3.75 2.66
CA ASN A 42 1.15 3.09 2.92
C ASN A 42 2.22 4.06 3.46
N ASP A 43 3.21 3.51 4.17
CA ASP A 43 4.29 4.31 4.72
C ASP A 43 5.25 4.85 3.63
N THR A 44 6.21 5.68 4.04
CA THR A 44 7.16 6.35 3.15
C THR A 44 8.36 5.48 2.73
N SER A 45 8.30 4.16 2.88
CA SER A 45 9.37 3.25 2.49
C SER A 45 9.73 3.40 1.01
N ARG A 46 11.03 3.34 0.70
CA ARG A 46 11.53 3.55 -0.67
C ARG A 46 10.93 2.56 -1.68
N ILE A 47 10.65 1.34 -1.26
CA ILE A 47 10.08 0.32 -2.15
C ILE A 47 8.66 0.67 -2.60
N HIS A 48 7.88 1.35 -1.74
CA HIS A 48 6.49 1.77 -2.01
C HIS A 48 6.39 2.90 -3.04
N ARG A 49 7.51 3.57 -3.32
CA ARG A 49 7.61 4.75 -4.20
C ARG A 49 8.35 4.44 -5.50
N THR A 50 8.73 3.18 -5.73
CA THR A 50 9.31 2.77 -7.02
C THR A 50 8.27 2.90 -8.12
N SER A 51 8.69 3.23 -9.35
CA SER A 51 7.76 3.39 -10.47
C SER A 51 6.89 2.17 -10.71
N GLY A 52 7.44 0.95 -10.55
CA GLY A 52 6.66 -0.28 -10.68
C GLY A 52 5.53 -0.39 -9.67
N VAL A 53 5.78 -0.04 -8.41
CA VAL A 53 4.74 -0.06 -7.37
C VAL A 53 3.74 1.07 -7.56
N THR A 54 4.20 2.27 -7.90
CA THR A 54 3.32 3.42 -8.16
C THR A 54 2.36 3.13 -9.31
N ASN A 55 2.88 2.64 -10.45
CA ASN A 55 2.06 2.29 -11.61
C ASN A 55 1.05 1.20 -11.26
N PHE A 56 1.49 0.15 -10.54
CA PHE A 56 0.59 -0.93 -10.13
C PHE A 56 -0.57 -0.41 -9.28
N VAL A 57 -0.27 0.46 -8.30
CA VAL A 57 -1.29 1.05 -7.42
C VAL A 57 -2.25 1.92 -8.24
N GLU A 58 -1.76 2.78 -9.13
CA GLU A 58 -2.60 3.65 -9.97
C GLU A 58 -3.52 2.85 -10.91
N GLU A 59 -3.07 1.70 -11.40
CA GLU A 59 -3.86 0.84 -12.30
C GLU A 59 -4.92 0.00 -11.57
N ASN A 60 -4.70 -0.33 -10.29
CA ASN A 60 -5.51 -1.31 -9.56
C ASN A 60 -6.27 -0.76 -8.35
N ILE A 61 -5.92 0.43 -7.87
CA ILE A 61 -6.47 1.03 -6.66
C ILE A 61 -7.03 2.42 -7.01
N PRO A 62 -8.37 2.54 -7.12
CA PRO A 62 -9.02 3.71 -7.71
C PRO A 62 -8.88 4.98 -6.86
N GLU A 63 -8.74 4.86 -5.55
CA GLU A 63 -8.59 6.01 -4.64
C GLU A 63 -7.37 5.83 -3.73
N ARG A 64 -6.36 6.67 -3.95
CA ARG A 64 -5.12 6.71 -3.17
C ARG A 64 -4.98 8.05 -2.48
N ILE A 65 -4.60 8.00 -1.20
CA ILE A 65 -4.04 9.16 -0.53
C ILE A 65 -2.53 8.95 -0.42
N ASN A 66 -1.76 9.83 -1.07
CA ASN A 66 -0.35 9.96 -0.78
C ASN A 66 -0.18 10.83 0.48
N ILE A 67 0.52 10.33 1.49
CA ILE A 67 0.75 11.08 2.74
C ILE A 67 1.53 12.38 2.47
N ASP A 68 2.39 12.41 1.45
CA ASP A 68 3.05 13.65 1.01
C ASP A 68 2.02 14.68 0.49
N ASP A 69 0.90 14.23 -0.10
CA ASP A 69 -0.21 15.09 -0.56
C ASP A 69 -1.14 15.52 0.59
N GLN A 70 -1.15 14.80 1.73
CA GLN A 70 -1.87 15.24 2.94
C GLN A 70 -1.09 16.25 3.76
N ALA A 71 0.24 16.11 3.85
CA ALA A 71 1.09 17.09 4.52
C ALA A 71 0.92 18.49 3.91
N ALA A 72 0.80 18.57 2.59
CA ALA A 72 0.54 19.82 1.87
C ALA A 72 -0.82 20.47 2.18
N LYS A 73 -1.79 19.72 2.73
CA LYS A 73 -3.14 20.21 3.08
C LYS A 73 -3.29 20.60 4.55
N MET A 74 -2.29 20.32 5.39
CA MET A 74 -2.32 20.68 6.81
C MET A 74 -1.65 22.03 7.12
N ASP A 75 -0.97 22.64 6.15
CA ASP A 75 -0.39 23.99 6.29
C ASP A 75 -1.43 25.13 6.08
N ASP A 76 -2.66 24.80 5.70
CA ASP A 76 -3.76 25.74 5.46
C ASP A 76 -4.79 25.83 6.62
N ILE A 77 -4.48 25.27 7.81
CA ILE A 77 -5.33 25.32 9.03
C ILE A 77 -4.67 26.12 10.15
#